data_AF-E9IZI0-F1
#
_entry.id   AF-E9IZI0-F1
#
_cell.length_a   1.000
_cell.length_b   1.000
_cell.length_c   1.000
_cell.angle_alpha   90.00
_cell.angle_beta   90.00
_cell.angle_gamma   90.00
#
_symmetry.space_group_name_H-M   'P 1'
#
loop_
_entity.id
_entity.type
_entity.pdbx_description
1 polymer ?
#
loop_
_entity_poly.entity_id
_entity_poly.type
_entity_poly.pdbx_seq_one_letter_code
_entity_poly.pdbx_strand_id
1 'polypeptide(L)'
;MDYVQIKDIRAGQKNINVVFIVLEVSHPTITKENREVRTFKVADSTACMNVSIWDEPGQLLMPGDIVRLTKGYASVWRQCLTLYSGKNGDIQKIGEFCMVINEQVNMSDPNPLLVQQLVNQSGSGPPGNVNNSITNNGNANNISGQSGRPLVHKSL
;
A
#
# COMPACT_ATOMS: atom_id res chain seq x y z
N MET A 1 -21.73 2.32 -16.31
CA MET A 1 -20.64 2.68 -15.38
C MET A 1 -20.17 1.39 -14.79
N ASP A 2 -18.93 1.00 -15.07
CA ASP A 2 -18.44 -0.33 -14.73
C ASP A 2 -17.96 -0.36 -13.28
N TYR A 3 -18.37 -1.40 -12.56
CA TYR A 3 -17.99 -1.63 -11.17
C TYR A 3 -16.84 -2.64 -11.11
N VAL A 4 -15.85 -2.33 -10.27
CA VAL A 4 -14.70 -3.17 -9.98
C VAL A 4 -15.05 -4.08 -8.81
N GLN A 5 -14.75 -5.37 -8.94
CA GLN A 5 -14.86 -6.34 -7.85
C GLN A 5 -13.71 -6.12 -6.85
N ILE A 6 -13.96 -6.33 -5.56
CA ILE A 6 -12.96 -6.08 -4.51
C ILE A 6 -11.67 -6.88 -4.76
N LYS A 7 -11.78 -8.16 -5.17
CA LYS A 7 -10.60 -8.99 -5.47
C LYS A 7 -9.71 -8.45 -6.58
N ASP A 8 -10.22 -7.56 -7.43
CA ASP A 8 -9.52 -7.01 -8.60
C ASP A 8 -8.94 -5.62 -8.33
N ILE A 9 -9.17 -5.05 -7.14
CA ILE A 9 -8.57 -3.77 -6.73
C ILE A 9 -7.06 -3.94 -6.52
N ARG A 10 -6.29 -2.98 -7.03
CA ARG A 10 -4.81 -2.96 -6.94
C ARG A 10 -4.31 -1.63 -6.40
N ALA A 11 -3.13 -1.64 -5.78
CA ALA A 11 -2.49 -0.41 -5.30
C ALA A 11 -2.24 0.58 -6.45
N GLY A 12 -2.49 1.86 -6.19
CA GLY A 12 -2.33 2.94 -7.17
C GLY A 12 -3.51 3.11 -8.14
N GLN A 13 -4.49 2.21 -8.12
CA GLN A 13 -5.67 2.30 -8.98
C GLN A 13 -6.57 3.48 -8.56
N LYS A 14 -7.07 4.21 -9.56
CA LYS A 14 -7.93 5.40 -9.41
C LYS A 14 -9.23 5.21 -10.17
N ASN A 15 -10.19 6.12 -9.95
CA ASN A 15 -11.50 6.10 -10.60
C ASN A 15 -12.26 4.79 -10.36
N ILE A 16 -12.07 4.19 -9.18
CA ILE A 16 -12.71 2.92 -8.80
C ILE A 16 -14.18 3.20 -8.49
N ASN A 17 -15.07 2.49 -9.17
CA ASN A 17 -16.47 2.41 -8.77
C ASN A 17 -16.70 1.02 -8.22
N VAL A 18 -17.24 0.91 -7.00
CA VAL A 18 -17.43 -0.38 -6.33
C VAL A 18 -18.70 -0.33 -5.52
N VAL A 19 -19.37 -1.47 -5.41
CA VAL A 19 -20.47 -1.71 -4.49
C VAL A 19 -20.01 -2.74 -3.48
N PHE A 20 -20.22 -2.48 -2.21
CA PHE A 20 -19.83 -3.37 -1.12
C PHE A 20 -20.84 -3.29 0.02
N ILE A 21 -20.84 -4.29 0.89
CA ILE A 21 -21.54 -4.25 2.17
C ILE A 21 -20.54 -3.97 3.29
N VAL A 22 -20.94 -3.13 4.24
CA VAL A 22 -20.15 -2.83 5.45
C VAL A 22 -20.29 -3.98 6.44
N LEU A 23 -19.17 -4.50 6.92
CA LEU A 23 -19.11 -5.57 7.92
C LEU A 23 -18.81 -5.03 9.31
N GLU A 24 -17.79 -4.18 9.40
CA GLU A 24 -17.32 -3.64 10.68
C GLU A 24 -16.94 -2.16 10.54
N VAL A 25 -17.12 -1.40 11.62
CA VAL A 25 -16.72 0.00 11.72
C VAL A 25 -15.72 0.14 12.87
N SER A 26 -14.50 0.58 12.55
CA SER A 26 -13.47 0.83 13.55
C SER A 26 -13.71 2.14 14.29
N HIS A 27 -13.05 2.31 15.44
CA HIS A 27 -13.05 3.55 16.20
C HIS A 27 -12.57 4.75 15.36
N PRO A 28 -13.20 5.92 15.52
CA PRO A 28 -12.79 7.13 14.80
C PRO A 28 -11.38 7.56 15.21
N THR A 29 -10.61 7.99 14.21
CA THR A 29 -9.32 8.64 14.40
C THR A 29 -9.44 10.11 14.00
N ILE A 30 -9.01 11.02 14.87
CA ILE A 30 -8.92 12.44 14.56
C ILE A 30 -7.52 12.76 14.03
N THR A 31 -7.47 13.38 12.86
CA THR A 31 -6.22 13.81 12.22
C THR A 31 -5.71 15.13 12.77
N LYS A 32 -4.48 15.50 12.42
CA LYS A 32 -3.87 16.77 12.84
C LYS A 32 -4.66 17.98 12.35
N GLU A 33 -5.36 17.82 11.23
CA GLU A 33 -6.23 18.82 10.60
C GLU A 33 -7.63 18.84 11.22
N ASN A 34 -7.85 18.15 12.35
CA ASN A 34 -9.14 18.02 13.03
C ASN A 34 -10.25 17.41 12.15
N ARG A 35 -9.87 16.51 11.23
CA ARG A 35 -10.82 15.70 10.46
C ARG A 35 -10.92 14.30 11.03
N GLU A 36 -12.15 13.80 11.10
CA GLU A 36 -12.44 12.43 11.52
C GLU A 36 -12.28 11.49 10.33
N VAL A 37 -11.61 10.37 10.55
CA VAL A 37 -11.54 9.25 9.61
C VAL A 37 -11.91 7.96 10.33
N ARG A 38 -12.75 7.14 9.70
CA ARG A 38 -13.08 5.79 10.16
C ARG A 38 -12.62 4.76 9.14
N THR A 39 -12.14 3.64 9.66
CA THR A 39 -11.81 2.48 8.84
C THR A 39 -12.95 1.47 8.93
N PHE A 40 -13.37 0.97 7.78
CA PHE A 40 -14.44 0.00 7.63
C PHE A 40 -13.86 -1.30 7.07
N LYS A 41 -14.28 -2.44 7.60
CA LYS A 41 -14.15 -3.71 6.88
C LYS A 41 -15.37 -3.83 5.98
N VAL A 42 -15.15 -4.04 4.69
CA VAL A 42 -16.23 -4.18 3.70
C VAL A 42 -16.02 -5.42 2.86
N ALA A 43 -17.08 -5.94 2.24
CA ALA A 43 -16.98 -7.10 1.37
C ALA A 43 -17.92 -7.05 0.17
N ASP A 44 -17.59 -7.84 -0.83
CA ASP A 44 -18.47 -8.29 -1.91
C ASP A 44 -18.33 -9.81 -2.05
N SER A 45 -18.98 -10.40 -3.05
CA SER A 45 -18.96 -11.85 -3.28
C SER A 45 -17.56 -12.42 -3.61
N THR A 46 -16.56 -11.55 -3.81
CA THR A 46 -15.24 -11.91 -4.31
C THR A 46 -14.16 -11.82 -3.26
N ALA A 47 -14.21 -10.83 -2.38
CA ALA A 47 -13.24 -10.60 -1.31
C ALA A 47 -13.75 -9.58 -0.29
N CYS A 48 -12.98 -9.38 0.79
CA CYS A 48 -13.13 -8.27 1.72
C CYS A 48 -11.88 -7.36 1.70
N MET A 49 -12.06 -6.12 2.14
CA MET A 49 -10.95 -5.16 2.29
C MET A 49 -11.28 -4.03 3.27
N ASN A 50 -10.27 -3.25 3.62
CA ASN A 50 -10.39 -2.02 4.39
C ASN A 50 -10.75 -0.84 3.49
N VAL A 51 -11.68 -0.01 3.96
CA VAL A 51 -12.02 1.29 3.38
C VAL A 51 -11.84 2.38 4.43
N SER A 52 -11.20 3.49 4.09
CA SER A 52 -11.15 4.68 4.94
C SER A 52 -12.06 5.78 4.40
N ILE A 53 -13.03 6.19 5.22
CA ILE A 53 -14.02 7.23 4.88
C ILE A 53 -13.89 8.37 5.89
N TRP A 54 -13.95 9.59 5.38
CA TRP A 54 -13.74 10.82 6.14
C TRP A 54 -15.05 11.53 6.43
N ASP A 55 -15.04 12.30 7.52
CA ASP A 55 -16.08 13.24 7.93
C ASP A 55 -17.49 12.61 8.03
N GLU A 56 -18.52 13.38 7.69
CA GLU A 56 -19.94 13.02 7.85
C GLU A 56 -20.32 11.67 7.20
N PRO A 57 -19.91 11.33 5.96
CA PRO A 57 -20.22 10.00 5.41
C PRO A 57 -19.69 8.84 6.27
N GLY A 58 -18.55 9.02 6.93
CA GLY A 58 -17.99 8.01 7.83
C GLY A 58 -18.79 7.87 9.14
N GLN A 59 -19.50 8.91 9.56
CA GLN A 59 -20.30 8.88 10.78
C GLN A 59 -21.67 8.20 10.58
N LEU A 60 -22.20 8.24 9.36
CA LEU A 60 -23.54 7.76 9.02
C LEU A 60 -23.61 6.27 8.67
N LEU A 61 -22.50 5.69 8.18
CA LEU A 61 -22.49 4.29 7.74
C LEU A 61 -22.44 3.31 8.92
N MET A 62 -23.23 2.25 8.81
CA MET A 62 -23.35 1.18 9.81
C MET A 62 -23.06 -0.21 9.22
N PRO A 63 -22.71 -1.21 10.05
CA PRO A 63 -22.69 -2.60 9.63
C PRO A 63 -24.01 -3.03 8.98
N GLY A 64 -23.92 -3.75 7.87
CA GLY A 64 -25.04 -4.19 7.06
C GLY A 64 -25.42 -3.25 5.91
N ASP A 65 -24.94 -2.01 5.88
CA ASP A 65 -25.22 -1.08 4.79
C ASP A 65 -24.57 -1.53 3.47
N ILE A 66 -25.35 -1.54 2.38
CA ILE A 66 -24.84 -1.73 1.03
C ILE A 66 -24.57 -0.34 0.45
N VAL A 67 -23.32 -0.09 0.10
CA VAL A 67 -22.80 1.22 -0.26
C VAL A 67 -22.24 1.18 -1.68
N ARG A 68 -22.61 2.18 -2.47
CA ARG A 68 -21.96 2.51 -3.73
C ARG A 68 -20.93 3.59 -3.49
N LEU A 69 -19.67 3.28 -3.77
CA LEU A 69 -18.58 4.24 -3.86
C LEU A 69 -18.26 4.52 -5.33
N THR A 70 -18.16 5.78 -5.71
CA THR A 70 -17.70 6.19 -7.05
C THR A 70 -16.42 7.00 -6.98
N LYS A 71 -15.59 6.87 -8.03
CA LYS A 71 -14.30 7.53 -8.17
C LYS A 71 -13.39 7.40 -6.94
N GLY A 72 -13.44 6.25 -6.27
CA GLY A 72 -12.51 5.88 -5.23
C GLY A 72 -11.10 5.67 -5.77
N TYR A 73 -10.14 5.51 -4.85
CA TYR A 73 -8.77 5.14 -5.18
C TYR A 73 -8.22 4.18 -4.13
N ALA A 74 -7.29 3.32 -4.53
CA ALA A 74 -6.66 2.37 -3.63
C ALA A 74 -5.17 2.69 -3.45
N SER A 75 -4.70 2.65 -2.21
CA SER A 75 -3.31 2.91 -1.85
C SER A 75 -2.88 2.00 -0.71
N VAL A 76 -1.57 1.81 -0.56
CA VAL A 76 -1.04 1.06 0.59
C VAL A 76 -0.84 2.02 1.76
N TRP A 77 -1.42 1.65 2.90
CA TRP A 77 -1.22 2.33 4.17
C TRP A 77 -0.83 1.33 5.23
N ARG A 78 0.29 1.56 5.92
CA ARG A 78 0.84 0.66 6.95
C ARG A 78 0.88 -0.81 6.48
N GLN A 79 1.38 -1.04 5.27
CA GLN A 79 1.49 -2.35 4.62
C GLN A 79 0.17 -2.99 4.16
N CYS A 80 -0.97 -2.34 4.35
CA CYS A 80 -2.29 -2.83 3.95
C CYS A 80 -2.80 -2.08 2.73
N LEU A 81 -3.34 -2.80 1.73
CA LEU A 81 -4.09 -2.16 0.64
C LEU A 81 -5.40 -1.61 1.19
N THR A 82 -5.63 -0.31 1.06
CA THR A 82 -6.81 0.38 1.58
C THR A 82 -7.50 1.15 0.47
N LEU A 83 -8.82 1.06 0.41
CA LEU A 83 -9.66 1.85 -0.48
C LEU A 83 -10.06 3.17 0.19
N TYR A 84 -10.09 4.23 -0.59
CA TYR A 84 -10.40 5.58 -0.12
C TYR A 84 -11.47 6.21 -1.00
N SER A 85 -12.26 7.10 -0.41
CA SER A 85 -13.14 7.99 -1.17
C SER A 85 -12.33 9.05 -1.92
N GLY A 86 -12.62 9.22 -3.22
CA GLY A 86 -11.96 10.22 -4.04
C GLY A 86 -12.55 11.63 -3.84
N LYS A 87 -11.74 12.66 -4.11
CA LYS A 87 -12.12 14.09 -3.96
C LYS A 87 -13.42 14.48 -4.67
N ASN A 88 -13.64 13.94 -5.87
CA ASN A 88 -14.83 14.19 -6.69
C ASN A 88 -15.75 12.96 -6.76
N GLY A 89 -15.50 12.00 -5.87
CA GLY A 89 -16.27 10.77 -5.73
C GLY A 89 -17.48 10.98 -4.84
N ASP A 90 -18.25 9.91 -4.71
CA ASP A 90 -19.51 9.93 -3.97
C ASP A 90 -19.71 8.61 -3.24
N ILE A 91 -20.37 8.68 -2.08
CA ILE A 91 -20.66 7.57 -1.19
C ILE A 91 -22.16 7.57 -0.94
N GLN A 92 -22.85 6.53 -1.39
CA GLN A 92 -24.29 6.43 -1.24
C GLN A 92 -24.68 5.08 -0.67
N LYS A 93 -25.43 5.06 0.43
CA LYS A 93 -26.19 3.87 0.84
C LYS A 93 -27.26 3.59 -0.21
N ILE A 94 -27.28 2.38 -0.73
CA ILE A 94 -28.22 1.93 -1.78
C ILE A 94 -29.06 0.72 -1.34
N GLY A 95 -28.79 0.14 -0.17
CA GLY A 95 -29.52 -0.99 0.38
C GLY A 95 -28.94 -1.46 1.72
N GLU A 96 -29.37 -2.62 2.18
CA GLU A 96 -28.86 -3.25 3.41
C GLU A 96 -29.03 -4.78 3.40
N PHE A 97 -28.18 -5.48 4.16
CA PHE A 97 -28.23 -6.90 4.55
C PHE A 97 -28.03 -7.95 3.43
N CYS A 98 -28.80 -7.89 2.35
CA CYS A 98 -28.94 -9.01 1.39
C CYS A 98 -27.85 -9.05 0.30
N MET A 99 -26.59 -8.78 0.64
CA MET A 99 -25.46 -8.87 -0.28
C MET A 99 -24.62 -10.12 0.00
N VAL A 100 -24.28 -10.87 -1.06
CA VAL A 100 -23.36 -12.03 -0.95
C VAL A 100 -21.94 -11.52 -0.68
N ILE A 101 -21.25 -12.14 0.28
CA ILE A 101 -19.89 -11.75 0.70
C ILE A 101 -18.90 -12.91 0.69
N ASN A 102 -17.62 -12.59 0.56
CA ASN A 102 -16.50 -13.48 0.77
C ASN A 102 -15.47 -12.84 1.72
N GLU A 103 -15.47 -13.26 2.99
CA GLU A 103 -14.50 -12.80 3.99
C GLU A 103 -13.19 -13.60 4.02
N GLN A 104 -13.13 -14.74 3.32
CA GLN A 104 -11.95 -15.63 3.34
C GLN A 104 -10.77 -15.07 2.55
N VAL A 105 -11.01 -14.10 1.66
CA VAL A 105 -9.97 -13.42 0.88
C VAL A 105 -9.94 -11.96 1.34
N ASN A 106 -8.96 -11.60 2.17
CA ASN A 106 -8.78 -10.23 2.62
C ASN A 106 -7.69 -9.52 1.80
N MET A 107 -8.10 -8.57 0.96
CA MET A 107 -7.18 -7.80 0.11
C MET A 107 -6.30 -6.83 0.92
N SER A 108 -6.67 -6.55 2.17
CA SER A 108 -5.94 -5.66 3.06
C SER A 108 -4.96 -6.37 3.99
N ASP A 109 -4.85 -7.70 3.92
CA ASP A 109 -3.82 -8.42 4.67
C ASP A 109 -2.42 -7.87 4.32
N PRO A 110 -1.54 -7.65 5.32
CA PRO A 110 -0.22 -7.12 5.07
C PRO A 110 0.55 -7.96 4.06
N ASN A 111 0.93 -7.37 2.93
CA ASN A 111 1.73 -8.05 1.90
C ASN A 111 3.08 -7.33 1.71
N PRO A 112 4.18 -7.88 2.25
CA PRO A 112 5.52 -7.30 2.12
C PRO A 112 5.97 -7.09 0.66
N LEU A 113 5.49 -7.91 -0.26
CA LEU A 113 5.87 -7.84 -1.68
C LEU A 113 5.20 -6.65 -2.40
N LEU A 114 4.01 -6.22 -1.95
CA LEU A 114 3.29 -5.11 -2.56
C LEU A 114 4.03 -3.78 -2.37
N VAL A 115 4.68 -3.61 -1.21
CA VAL A 115 5.48 -2.43 -0.90
C VAL A 115 6.72 -2.35 -1.77
N GLN A 116 7.36 -3.48 -2.06
CA GLN A 116 8.56 -3.52 -2.89
C GLN A 116 8.26 -3.15 -4.36
N GLN A 117 7.08 -3.51 -4.88
CA GLN A 117 6.66 -3.15 -6.23
C GLN A 117 6.34 -1.65 -6.40
N LEU A 118 5.83 -0.98 -5.36
CA LEU A 118 5.56 0.47 -5.37
C LEU A 118 6.85 1.31 -5.34
N VAL A 119 7.89 0.83 -4.65
CA VAL A 119 9.23 1.47 -4.65
C VAL A 119 9.86 1.42 -6.05
N ASN A 120 9.63 0.34 -6.81
CA ASN A 120 10.22 0.20 -8.13
C ASN A 120 9.49 0.99 -9.23
N GLN A 121 8.21 1.36 -9.03
CA GLN A 121 7.44 2.15 -10.01
C GLN A 121 7.59 3.68 -9.85
N SER A 122 8.21 4.14 -8.76
CA SER A 122 8.49 5.58 -8.54
C SER A 122 9.85 6.04 -9.13
N GLY A 123 10.55 5.16 -9.85
CA GLY A 123 11.83 5.44 -10.52
C GLY A 123 11.72 5.58 -12.04
N SER A 124 10.99 6.56 -12.56
CA SER A 124 11.07 6.97 -13.98
C SER A 124 11.94 8.22 -14.12
N GLY A 125 13.25 8.05 -13.98
CA GLY A 125 14.27 8.96 -14.52
C GLY A 125 14.88 8.36 -15.80
N PRO A 126 15.38 9.16 -16.76
CA PRO A 126 15.84 8.63 -18.04
C PRO A 126 17.05 7.71 -17.86
N PRO A 127 17.22 6.68 -18.72
CA PRO A 127 18.36 5.78 -18.64
C PRO A 127 19.63 6.55 -19.03
N GLY A 128 20.41 6.92 -18.03
CA GLY A 128 21.78 7.38 -18.20
C GLY A 128 22.63 6.22 -18.71
N ASN A 129 23.07 6.35 -19.96
CA ASN A 129 23.99 5.44 -20.63
C ASN A 129 25.35 5.44 -19.90
N VAL A 130 25.64 4.41 -19.10
CA VAL A 130 26.97 4.22 -18.50
C VAL A 130 27.68 3.14 -19.30
N ASN A 131 28.29 3.57 -20.39
CA ASN A 131 29.30 2.81 -21.12
C ASN A 131 30.65 3.10 -20.44
N ASN A 132 31.35 2.09 -19.93
CA ASN A 132 32.81 2.12 -19.83
C ASN A 132 33.38 0.70 -19.69
N SER A 133 33.71 0.16 -20.86
CA SER A 133 34.93 -0.57 -21.19
C SER A 133 35.73 -1.21 -20.05
N ILE A 134 35.60 -2.53 -20.00
CA ILE A 134 36.66 -3.45 -19.59
C ILE A 134 37.87 -3.20 -20.50
N THR A 135 39.02 -2.83 -19.92
CA THR A 135 40.34 -3.03 -20.55
C THR A 135 41.29 -3.66 -19.55
N ASN A 136 41.96 -4.72 -20.02
CA ASN A 136 42.86 -5.60 -19.30
C ASN A 136 44.29 -5.35 -19.80
N ASN A 137 45.25 -5.11 -18.91
CA ASN A 137 46.70 -5.34 -19.04
C ASN A 137 47.41 -4.66 -17.84
N GLY A 138 48.36 -5.22 -17.11
CA GLY A 138 49.09 -6.47 -17.27
C GLY A 138 50.02 -6.72 -16.06
N ASN A 139 50.43 -7.97 -16.00
CA ASN A 139 51.33 -8.70 -15.09
C ASN A 139 52.70 -8.05 -14.78
N ALA A 140 53.20 -8.18 -13.53
CA ALA A 140 54.48 -8.85 -13.16
C ALA A 140 55.07 -8.45 -11.78
N ASN A 141 55.16 -9.48 -10.90
CA ASN A 141 56.12 -9.81 -9.84
C ASN A 141 57.32 -8.89 -9.51
N ASN A 142 57.66 -8.72 -8.21
CA ASN A 142 58.71 -9.51 -7.52
C ASN A 142 59.02 -9.05 -6.06
N ILE A 143 59.13 -10.04 -5.14
CA ILE A 143 60.24 -10.29 -4.16
C ILE A 143 60.55 -9.16 -3.14
N SER A 144 60.72 -9.32 -1.80
CA SER A 144 61.13 -10.42 -0.90
C SER A 144 61.09 -9.92 0.56
N GLY A 145 61.03 -10.86 1.52
CA GLY A 145 61.76 -10.77 2.80
C GLY A 145 60.98 -10.17 3.98
N GLN A 146 60.47 -10.99 4.90
CA GLN A 146 61.16 -11.59 6.06
C GLN A 146 61.02 -10.77 7.37
N SER A 147 60.30 -11.41 8.31
CA SER A 147 60.63 -11.57 9.75
C SER A 147 61.06 -10.39 10.62
N GLY A 148 60.33 -10.19 11.74
CA GLY A 148 60.92 -9.62 12.97
C GLY A 148 59.91 -8.96 13.92
N ARG A 149 59.66 -9.57 15.08
CA ARG A 149 58.98 -9.00 16.28
C ARG A 149 59.94 -8.02 17.06
N PRO A 150 59.64 -7.56 18.30
CA PRO A 150 58.60 -6.63 18.81
C PRO A 150 59.21 -5.50 19.72
N LEU A 151 58.35 -4.81 20.51
CA LEU A 151 58.63 -3.94 21.70
C LEU A 151 58.83 -2.43 21.37
N VAL A 152 58.45 -1.41 22.16
CA VAL A 152 58.49 -1.19 23.62
C VAL A 152 57.52 -0.01 24.01
N HIS A 153 56.61 -0.26 24.96
CA HIS A 153 56.32 0.48 26.22
C HIS A 153 56.16 2.02 26.34
N LYS A 154 55.17 2.37 27.21
CA LYS A 154 55.07 3.52 28.16
C LYS A 154 54.87 4.91 27.54
N SER A 155 54.19 5.90 28.13
CA SER A 155 53.62 6.26 29.44
C SER A 155 52.89 7.61 29.15
N LEU A 156 51.90 8.16 29.84
CA LEU A 156 51.27 8.10 31.16
C LEU A 156 49.79 8.47 30.95
#